data_AF-R4T3V0-F1
#
_entry.id   AF-R4T3V0-F1
#
_cell.length_a   1.000
_cell.length_b   1.000
_cell.length_c   1.000
_cell.angle_alpha   90.00
_cell.angle_beta   90.00
_cell.angle_gamma   90.00
#
_symmetry.space_group_name_H-M   'P 1'
#
loop_
_entity.id
_entity.type
_entity.pdbx_description
1 polymer ?
#
loop_
_entity_poly.entity_id
_entity_poly.type
_entity_poly.pdbx_seq_one_letter_code
_entity_poly.pdbx_strand_id
1 'polypeptide(L)'
;MRDISGSLARQACAVAAVCLVADAGLFLIAGPPLSLGWQAWVVLIGGILANAALAGPSRYSGWVSAAHGALLAAAPLLLFPYDHYLQATNAGVLIAGYRAGAWLSAKPAVAALVTMLAGLVACNVIPVDRADRDWRLLVIDVGVSGLLPWMVGRYTTARRAYIADLQRAEEQRQQHEAEAVRRAVVEERTTIARDLHDVISHHVSAIGVHAGAARLGLPEGEPAVRRSLSAVESSSRAAMADLRRLLDLLHGKENGDVQRQPGLDNLDELLDNLRTAGLPARLTSHGGPRDLPGSVDIALYRIVQEALTNALRHGAGGIVEIDLAYRQTEVLLTITNEIGRPNASAESTKRGLAGIRQRVALFGGQAECGPLDDGRHWRVRVGFPLEAQ
;
A
#
# COMPACT_ATOMS: atom_id res chain seq x y z
N MET A 1 -12.11 -2.92 15.42
CA MET A 1 -12.75 -4.15 14.94
C MET A 1 -13.61 -4.72 16.06
N ARG A 2 -14.93 -4.58 15.96
CA ARG A 2 -15.87 -5.19 16.93
C ARG A 2 -15.64 -6.71 16.97
N ASP A 3 -15.87 -7.31 18.13
CA ASP A 3 -15.66 -8.73 18.43
C ASP A 3 -16.57 -9.66 17.59
N ILE A 4 -16.24 -9.81 16.31
CA ILE A 4 -16.95 -10.65 15.34
C ILE A 4 -16.83 -12.13 15.73
N SER A 5 -15.69 -12.52 16.32
CA SER A 5 -15.45 -13.89 16.79
C SER A 5 -16.40 -14.26 17.93
N GLY A 6 -16.52 -13.39 18.95
CA GLY A 6 -17.46 -13.57 20.05
C GLY A 6 -18.93 -13.52 19.61
N SER A 7 -19.26 -12.78 18.55
CA SER A 7 -20.61 -12.79 17.96
C SER A 7 -20.94 -14.12 17.27
N LEU A 8 -20.01 -14.67 16.48
CA LEU A 8 -20.20 -15.94 15.76
C LEU A 8 -20.29 -17.13 16.72
N ALA A 9 -19.45 -17.17 17.76
CA ALA A 9 -19.51 -18.21 18.78
C ALA A 9 -20.86 -18.22 19.52
N ARG A 10 -21.37 -17.03 19.90
CA ARG A 10 -22.69 -16.90 20.53
C ARG A 10 -23.83 -17.37 19.62
N GLN A 11 -23.77 -17.04 18.33
CA GLN A 11 -24.75 -17.52 17.36
C GLN A 11 -24.71 -19.04 17.18
N ALA A 12 -23.51 -19.64 17.11
CA ALA A 12 -23.36 -21.09 17.02
C ALA A 12 -23.90 -21.79 18.27
N CYS A 13 -23.62 -21.27 19.47
CA CYS A 13 -24.19 -21.77 20.72
C CYS A 13 -25.72 -21.64 20.75
N ALA A 14 -26.28 -20.52 20.27
CA ALA A 14 -27.72 -20.33 20.21
C ALA A 14 -28.38 -21.34 19.26
N VAL A 15 -27.82 -21.57 18.07
CA VAL A 15 -28.32 -22.59 17.12
C VAL A 15 -28.26 -23.99 17.74
N ALA A 16 -27.14 -24.35 18.36
CA ALA A 16 -26.99 -25.64 19.04
C ALA A 16 -28.02 -25.83 20.17
N ALA A 17 -28.26 -24.79 20.98
CA ALA A 17 -29.26 -24.82 22.04
C ALA A 17 -30.68 -24.99 21.49
N VAL A 18 -31.03 -24.30 20.40
CA VAL A 18 -32.33 -24.45 19.73
C VAL A 18 -32.51 -25.86 19.17
N CYS A 19 -31.52 -26.41 18.46
CA CYS A 19 -31.56 -27.79 17.97
C CYS A 19 -31.73 -28.80 19.12
N LEU A 20 -30.97 -28.62 20.21
CA LEU A 20 -31.06 -29.47 21.38
C LEU A 20 -32.45 -29.43 22.02
N VAL A 21 -33.02 -28.24 22.22
CA VAL A 21 -34.37 -28.08 22.82
C VAL A 21 -35.44 -28.66 21.90
N ALA A 22 -35.35 -28.43 20.59
CA ALA A 22 -36.31 -28.96 19.62
C ALA A 22 -36.29 -30.49 19.59
N ASP A 23 -35.10 -31.09 19.44
CA ASP A 23 -34.97 -32.53 19.27
C ASP A 23 -35.24 -33.28 20.60
N ALA A 24 -34.69 -32.80 21.73
CA ALA A 24 -34.96 -33.40 23.04
C ALA A 24 -36.42 -33.21 23.50
N GLY A 25 -37.01 -32.04 23.20
CA GLY A 25 -38.42 -31.77 23.48
C GLY A 25 -39.35 -32.70 22.72
N LEU A 26 -39.11 -32.89 21.41
CA LEU A 26 -39.89 -33.81 20.59
C LEU A 26 -39.72 -35.27 21.06
N PHE A 27 -38.50 -35.66 21.47
CA PHE A 27 -38.21 -36.97 22.04
C PHE A 27 -39.00 -37.22 23.34
N LEU A 28 -39.08 -36.23 24.24
CA LEU A 28 -39.82 -36.33 25.50
C LEU A 28 -41.34 -36.33 25.30
N ILE A 29 -41.86 -35.58 24.31
CA ILE A 29 -43.29 -35.56 23.96
C ILE A 29 -43.74 -36.90 23.35
N ALA A 30 -42.88 -37.55 22.56
CA ALA A 30 -43.16 -38.87 21.98
C ALA A 30 -43.30 -39.98 23.05
N GLY A 31 -42.75 -39.75 24.25
CA GLY A 31 -43.02 -40.51 25.47
C GLY A 31 -41.84 -40.52 26.45
N PRO A 32 -42.06 -40.84 27.73
CA PRO A 32 -40.99 -40.79 28.72
C PRO A 32 -39.97 -41.92 28.50
N PRO A 33 -38.65 -41.63 28.47
CA PRO A 33 -37.60 -42.66 28.29
C PRO A 33 -37.61 -43.72 29.40
N LEU A 34 -38.26 -43.43 30.53
CA LEU A 34 -38.44 -44.33 31.67
C LEU A 34 -39.16 -45.64 31.29
N SER A 35 -39.97 -45.67 30.23
CA SER A 35 -40.62 -46.89 29.74
C SER A 35 -39.79 -47.75 28.79
N LEU A 36 -38.65 -47.25 28.28
CA LEU A 36 -37.86 -47.89 27.21
C LEU A 36 -36.50 -48.47 27.67
N GLY A 37 -36.17 -48.36 28.96
CA GLY A 37 -34.90 -48.87 29.49
C GLY A 37 -33.68 -48.00 29.10
N TRP A 38 -32.48 -48.59 29.14
CA TRP A 38 -31.22 -47.87 28.95
C TRP A 38 -31.01 -47.41 27.49
N GLN A 39 -31.66 -48.05 26.52
CA GLN A 39 -31.52 -47.77 25.09
C GLN A 39 -32.00 -46.36 24.71
N ALA A 40 -33.13 -45.92 25.28
CA ALA A 40 -33.66 -44.57 25.05
C ALA A 40 -32.72 -43.48 25.59
N TRP A 41 -32.07 -43.74 26.72
CA TRP A 41 -31.06 -42.83 27.27
C TRP A 41 -29.82 -42.72 26.38
N VAL A 42 -29.37 -43.83 25.77
CA VAL A 42 -28.24 -43.80 24.83
C VAL A 42 -28.56 -42.93 23.60
N VAL A 43 -29.75 -43.07 23.01
CA VAL A 43 -30.15 -42.25 21.85
C VAL A 43 -30.33 -40.79 22.24
N LEU A 44 -30.97 -40.49 23.38
CA LEU A 44 -31.16 -39.13 23.86
C LEU A 44 -29.84 -38.43 24.17
N ILE A 45 -28.94 -39.09 24.93
CA ILE A 45 -27.62 -38.55 25.26
C ILE A 45 -26.79 -38.39 23.98
N GLY A 46 -26.84 -39.36 23.06
CA GLY A 46 -26.19 -39.27 21.76
C GLY A 46 -26.66 -38.06 20.95
N GLY A 47 -27.98 -37.80 20.91
CA GLY A 47 -28.58 -36.64 20.26
C GLY A 47 -28.18 -35.32 20.91
N ILE A 48 -28.20 -35.26 22.25
CA ILE A 48 -27.73 -34.09 23.02
C ILE A 48 -26.26 -33.79 22.70
N LEU A 49 -25.39 -34.81 22.69
CA LEU A 49 -23.96 -34.64 22.39
C LEU A 49 -23.74 -34.22 20.93
N ALA A 50 -24.46 -34.82 19.98
CA ALA A 50 -24.37 -34.46 18.57
C ALA A 50 -24.82 -33.01 18.33
N ASN A 51 -25.92 -32.58 18.96
CA ASN A 51 -26.40 -31.20 18.91
C ASN A 51 -25.47 -30.22 19.64
N ALA A 52 -24.93 -30.58 20.80
CA ALA A 52 -23.94 -29.76 21.50
C ALA A 52 -22.68 -29.56 20.65
N ALA A 53 -22.27 -30.57 19.88
CA ALA A 53 -21.14 -30.46 18.96
C ALA A 53 -21.38 -29.42 17.83
N LEU A 54 -22.62 -28.99 17.57
CA LEU A 54 -22.94 -27.88 16.67
C LEU A 54 -22.47 -26.52 17.21
N ALA A 55 -22.20 -26.37 18.51
CA ALA A 55 -21.55 -25.18 19.05
C ALA A 55 -20.03 -25.15 18.77
N GLY A 56 -19.46 -26.30 18.41
CA GLY A 56 -18.03 -26.47 18.18
C GLY A 56 -17.52 -25.85 16.87
N PRO A 57 -16.19 -25.64 16.75
CA PRO A 57 -15.55 -25.05 15.58
C PRO A 57 -15.95 -25.69 14.24
N SER A 58 -15.99 -24.88 13.17
CA SER A 58 -16.39 -25.32 11.82
C SER A 58 -15.53 -26.46 11.24
N ARG A 59 -14.27 -26.59 11.68
CA ARG A 59 -13.36 -27.70 11.30
C ARG A 59 -13.90 -29.08 11.68
N TYR A 60 -14.76 -29.19 12.70
CA TYR A 60 -15.34 -30.46 13.12
C TYR A 60 -16.65 -30.79 12.40
N SER A 61 -17.12 -29.97 11.45
CA SER A 61 -18.44 -30.17 10.83
C SER A 61 -18.61 -31.52 10.14
N GLY A 62 -17.53 -32.11 9.61
CA GLY A 62 -17.56 -33.46 9.06
C GLY A 62 -17.84 -34.52 10.13
N TRP A 63 -17.16 -34.42 11.28
CA TRP A 63 -17.40 -35.31 12.42
C TRP A 63 -18.78 -35.13 13.03
N VAL A 64 -19.27 -33.89 13.11
CA VAL A 64 -20.63 -33.62 13.58
C VAL A 64 -21.68 -34.21 12.64
N SER A 65 -21.49 -34.08 11.32
CA SER A 65 -22.36 -34.71 10.31
C SER A 65 -22.33 -36.24 10.40
N ALA A 66 -21.14 -36.82 10.57
CA ALA A 66 -20.98 -38.26 10.74
C ALA A 66 -21.63 -38.77 12.03
N ALA A 67 -21.53 -38.02 13.14
CA ALA A 67 -22.18 -38.36 14.40
C ALA A 67 -23.71 -38.38 14.28
N HIS A 68 -24.30 -37.41 13.58
CA HIS A 68 -25.74 -37.40 13.29
C HIS A 68 -26.14 -38.57 12.38
N GLY A 69 -25.37 -38.84 11.31
CA GLY A 69 -25.63 -39.98 10.43
C GLY A 69 -25.53 -41.33 11.15
N ALA A 70 -24.54 -41.50 12.02
CA ALA A 70 -24.38 -42.71 12.83
C ALA A 70 -25.50 -42.87 13.86
N LEU A 71 -25.92 -41.77 14.51
CA LEU A 71 -27.05 -41.78 15.44
C LEU A 71 -28.35 -42.16 14.73
N LEU A 72 -28.59 -41.62 13.53
CA LEU A 72 -29.77 -41.97 12.71
C LEU A 72 -29.76 -43.45 12.28
N ALA A 73 -28.60 -44.03 11.99
CA ALA A 73 -28.48 -45.44 11.66
C ALA A 73 -28.65 -46.37 12.88
N ALA A 74 -28.17 -45.95 14.06
CA ALA A 74 -28.20 -46.74 15.29
C ALA A 74 -29.55 -46.67 16.03
N ALA A 75 -30.22 -45.51 16.00
CA ALA A 75 -31.49 -45.29 16.69
C ALA A 75 -32.58 -46.34 16.37
N PRO A 76 -32.86 -46.70 15.11
CA PRO A 76 -33.91 -47.69 14.81
C PRO A 76 -33.55 -49.09 15.30
N LEU A 77 -32.26 -49.45 15.35
CA LEU A 77 -31.80 -50.74 15.88
C LEU A 77 -31.94 -50.82 17.41
N LEU A 78 -31.69 -49.71 18.10
CA LEU A 78 -31.73 -49.65 19.57
C LEU A 78 -33.15 -49.49 20.12
N LEU A 79 -34.02 -48.81 19.38
CA LEU A 79 -35.37 -48.46 19.83
C LEU A 79 -36.44 -49.42 19.35
N PHE A 80 -36.13 -50.40 18.50
CA PHE A 80 -37.12 -51.38 18.04
C PHE A 80 -37.82 -52.10 19.21
N PRO A 81 -39.17 -52.22 19.24
CA PRO A 81 -40.16 -51.81 18.23
C PRO A 81 -40.77 -50.40 18.42
N TYR A 82 -40.19 -49.55 19.27
CA TYR A 82 -40.67 -48.21 19.61
C TYR A 82 -40.27 -47.14 18.57
N ASP A 83 -40.69 -47.32 17.32
CA ASP A 83 -40.24 -46.51 16.17
C ASP A 83 -40.80 -45.06 16.12
N HIS A 84 -41.72 -44.73 17.03
CA HIS A 84 -42.34 -43.40 17.16
C HIS A 84 -41.33 -42.33 17.65
N TYR A 85 -40.26 -42.74 18.33
CA TYR A 85 -39.19 -41.85 18.82
C TYR A 85 -38.20 -41.41 17.73
N LEU A 86 -38.21 -42.07 16.56
CA LEU A 86 -37.26 -41.80 15.47
C LEU A 86 -37.51 -40.47 14.75
N GLN A 87 -38.71 -39.87 14.90
CA GLN A 87 -39.02 -38.56 14.30
C GLN A 87 -38.44 -37.38 15.10
N ALA A 88 -37.85 -37.65 16.27
CA ALA A 88 -37.41 -36.62 17.20
C ALA A 88 -36.11 -35.88 16.82
N THR A 89 -35.36 -36.34 15.82
CA THR A 89 -33.99 -35.85 15.56
C THR A 89 -33.84 -35.21 14.17
N ASN A 90 -34.53 -34.09 13.94
CA ASN A 90 -34.54 -33.45 12.61
C ASN A 90 -33.82 -32.09 12.59
N ALA A 91 -33.86 -31.31 13.68
CA ALA A 91 -33.29 -29.97 13.66
C ALA A 91 -31.76 -30.01 13.57
N GLY A 92 -31.11 -30.90 14.35
CA GLY A 92 -29.65 -31.09 14.30
C GLY A 92 -29.13 -31.54 12.94
N VAL A 93 -29.86 -32.44 12.27
CA VAL A 93 -29.51 -33.00 10.95
C VAL A 93 -29.50 -31.93 9.86
N LEU A 94 -30.51 -31.06 9.84
CA LEU A 94 -30.59 -29.96 8.88
C LEU A 94 -29.38 -29.02 9.03
N ILE A 95 -29.05 -28.63 10.26
CA ILE A 95 -27.92 -27.74 10.53
C ILE A 95 -26.59 -28.44 10.24
N ALA A 96 -26.43 -29.72 10.61
CA ALA A 96 -25.23 -30.49 10.31
C ALA A 96 -25.00 -30.64 8.79
N GLY A 97 -26.06 -30.92 8.02
CA GLY A 97 -26.02 -30.97 6.56
C GLY A 97 -25.62 -29.63 5.94
N TYR A 98 -26.24 -28.53 6.40
CA TYR A 98 -25.86 -27.18 5.99
C TYR A 98 -24.39 -26.87 6.31
N ARG A 99 -23.92 -27.16 7.52
CA ARG A 99 -22.53 -26.93 7.93
C ARG A 99 -21.53 -27.74 7.10
N ALA A 100 -21.86 -29.00 6.81
CA ALA A 100 -21.04 -29.87 5.97
C ALA A 100 -20.92 -29.31 4.54
N GLY A 101 -22.03 -28.83 3.96
CA GLY A 101 -22.03 -28.18 2.65
C GLY A 101 -21.30 -26.84 2.63
N ALA A 102 -21.45 -26.03 3.69
CA ALA A 102 -20.92 -24.67 3.75
C ALA A 102 -19.42 -24.62 4.04
N TRP A 103 -18.90 -25.47 4.94
CA TRP A 103 -17.57 -25.26 5.51
C TRP A 103 -16.55 -26.35 5.20
N LEU A 104 -16.95 -27.48 4.61
CA LEU A 104 -16.02 -28.52 4.18
C LEU A 104 -15.57 -28.30 2.73
N SER A 105 -14.36 -28.76 2.42
CA SER A 105 -13.90 -28.89 1.03
C SER A 105 -14.70 -29.96 0.28
N ALA A 106 -14.64 -29.96 -1.06
CA ALA A 106 -15.55 -30.74 -1.90
C ALA A 106 -15.61 -32.24 -1.54
N LYS A 107 -14.45 -32.90 -1.32
CA LYS A 107 -14.37 -34.33 -0.98
C LYS A 107 -14.99 -34.66 0.39
N PRO A 108 -14.55 -34.06 1.51
CA PRO A 108 -15.17 -34.33 2.82
C PRO A 108 -16.63 -33.86 2.91
N ALA A 109 -17.03 -32.82 2.16
CA ALA A 109 -18.43 -32.40 2.08
C ALA A 109 -19.32 -33.50 1.47
N VAL A 110 -18.85 -34.16 0.41
CA VAL A 110 -19.58 -35.29 -0.22
C VAL A 110 -19.57 -36.51 0.69
N ALA A 111 -18.45 -36.82 1.35
CA ALA A 111 -18.40 -37.94 2.31
C ALA A 111 -19.40 -37.73 3.47
N ALA A 112 -19.43 -36.52 4.04
CA ALA A 112 -20.39 -36.16 5.09
C ALA A 112 -21.85 -36.27 4.62
N LEU A 113 -22.14 -35.86 3.38
CA LEU A 113 -23.45 -36.04 2.76
C LEU A 113 -23.81 -37.52 2.63
N VAL A 114 -22.93 -38.35 2.08
CA VAL A 114 -23.19 -39.80 1.90
C VAL A 114 -23.44 -40.48 3.24
N THR A 115 -22.64 -40.20 4.27
CA THR A 115 -22.85 -40.75 5.63
C THR A 115 -24.19 -40.28 6.21
N MET A 116 -24.57 -39.03 6.01
CA MET A 116 -25.85 -38.49 6.48
C MET A 116 -27.03 -39.15 5.76
N LEU A 117 -26.97 -39.25 4.43
CA LEU A 117 -28.03 -39.86 3.62
C LEU A 117 -28.20 -41.36 3.97
N ALA A 118 -27.09 -42.08 4.18
CA ALA A 118 -27.14 -43.47 4.63
C ALA A 118 -27.85 -43.62 5.98
N GLY A 119 -27.57 -42.72 6.94
CA GLY A 119 -28.26 -42.66 8.23
C GLY A 119 -29.76 -42.38 8.09
N LEU A 120 -30.13 -41.39 7.27
CA LEU A 120 -31.54 -41.05 7.00
C LEU A 120 -32.30 -42.21 6.34
N VAL A 121 -31.69 -42.91 5.39
CA VAL A 121 -32.28 -44.10 4.75
C VAL A 121 -32.44 -45.22 5.76
N ALA A 122 -31.42 -45.50 6.58
CA ALA A 122 -31.49 -46.52 7.63
C ALA A 122 -32.63 -46.24 8.64
N CYS A 123 -32.76 -45.00 9.10
CA CYS A 123 -33.84 -44.55 9.99
C CYS A 123 -35.25 -44.76 9.39
N ASN A 124 -35.35 -44.67 8.07
CA ASN A 124 -36.61 -44.82 7.35
C ASN A 124 -36.97 -46.28 7.01
N VAL A 125 -36.00 -47.16 6.76
CA VAL A 125 -36.20 -48.53 6.23
C VAL A 125 -36.19 -49.62 7.31
N ILE A 126 -35.42 -49.46 8.38
CA ILE A 126 -35.24 -50.50 9.42
C ILE A 126 -36.53 -50.81 10.23
N PRO A 127 -37.37 -49.81 10.58
CA PRO A 127 -38.65 -50.04 11.28
C PRO A 127 -39.65 -50.98 10.55
N VAL A 128 -40.10 -52.04 11.23
CA VAL A 128 -40.95 -53.11 10.63
C VAL A 128 -42.36 -52.61 10.26
N ASP A 129 -42.90 -51.64 11.00
CA ASP A 129 -44.23 -51.03 10.73
C ASP A 129 -44.21 -50.03 9.56
N ARG A 130 -43.03 -49.82 8.93
CA ARG A 130 -42.84 -48.92 7.78
C ARG A 130 -42.60 -49.65 6.47
N ALA A 131 -42.76 -50.97 6.44
CA ALA A 131 -42.61 -51.77 5.22
C ALA A 131 -43.57 -51.33 4.09
N ASP A 132 -44.74 -50.77 4.44
CA ASP A 132 -45.73 -50.22 3.48
C ASP A 132 -45.56 -48.71 3.22
N ARG A 133 -44.47 -48.09 3.68
CA ARG A 133 -44.23 -46.66 3.46
C ARG A 133 -43.97 -46.42 1.97
N ASP A 134 -44.72 -45.49 1.38
CA ASP A 134 -44.52 -45.07 0.00
C ASP A 134 -43.08 -44.60 -0.20
N TRP A 135 -42.34 -45.28 -1.07
CA TRP A 135 -40.94 -44.96 -1.39
C TRP A 135 -40.78 -43.50 -1.85
N ARG A 136 -41.84 -42.90 -2.41
CA ARG A 136 -41.86 -41.48 -2.80
C ARG A 136 -41.70 -40.56 -1.59
N LEU A 137 -42.35 -40.87 -0.46
CA LEU A 137 -42.22 -40.10 0.77
C LEU A 137 -40.83 -40.23 1.38
N LEU A 138 -40.21 -41.40 1.27
CA LEU A 138 -38.82 -41.61 1.68
C LEU A 138 -37.85 -40.75 0.87
N VAL A 139 -38.00 -40.72 -0.47
CA VAL A 139 -37.15 -39.89 -1.33
C VAL A 139 -37.31 -38.41 -1.01
N ILE A 140 -38.55 -37.96 -0.76
CA ILE A 140 -38.83 -36.57 -0.36
C ILE A 140 -38.18 -36.24 0.98
N ASP A 141 -38.36 -37.09 2.01
CA ASP A 141 -37.79 -36.86 3.35
C ASP A 141 -36.25 -36.82 3.32
N VAL A 142 -35.61 -37.81 2.68
CA VAL A 142 -34.14 -37.86 2.55
C VAL A 142 -33.62 -36.65 1.75
N GLY A 143 -34.33 -36.26 0.69
CA GLY A 143 -34.00 -35.08 -0.11
C GLY A 143 -34.10 -33.79 0.69
N VAL A 144 -35.21 -33.59 1.42
CA VAL A 144 -35.47 -32.38 2.19
C VAL A 144 -34.59 -32.27 3.43
N SER A 145 -34.36 -33.37 4.13
CA SER A 145 -33.64 -33.40 5.41
C SER A 145 -32.12 -33.50 5.24
N GLY A 146 -31.63 -34.09 4.14
CA GLY A 146 -30.20 -34.28 3.88
C GLY A 146 -29.66 -33.41 2.74
N LEU A 147 -30.20 -33.61 1.53
CA LEU A 147 -29.64 -33.02 0.32
C LEU A 147 -29.87 -31.50 0.24
N LEU A 148 -31.08 -31.02 0.53
CA LEU A 148 -31.42 -29.60 0.43
C LEU A 148 -30.54 -28.72 1.36
N PRO A 149 -30.40 -28.99 2.67
CA PRO A 149 -29.54 -28.18 3.54
C PRO A 149 -28.09 -28.18 3.09
N TRP A 150 -27.58 -29.34 2.65
CA TRP A 150 -26.22 -29.45 2.12
C TRP A 150 -26.03 -28.61 0.86
N MET A 151 -26.98 -28.65 -0.09
CA MET A 151 -26.96 -27.82 -1.30
C MET A 151 -27.02 -26.33 -0.96
N VAL A 152 -27.88 -25.93 0.00
CA VAL A 152 -27.95 -24.55 0.48
C VAL A 152 -26.62 -24.12 1.10
N GLY A 153 -25.97 -24.99 1.86
CA GLY A 153 -24.61 -24.74 2.37
C GLY A 153 -23.60 -24.50 1.25
N ARG A 154 -23.58 -25.35 0.22
CA ARG A 154 -22.69 -25.20 -0.94
C ARG A 154 -22.97 -23.91 -1.72
N TYR A 155 -24.25 -23.60 -1.97
CA TYR A 155 -24.67 -22.41 -2.69
C TYR A 155 -24.29 -21.13 -1.93
N THR A 156 -24.51 -21.08 -0.61
CA THR A 156 -24.16 -19.90 0.19
C THR A 156 -22.65 -19.66 0.22
N THR A 157 -21.83 -20.70 0.32
CA THR A 157 -20.37 -20.57 0.25
C THR A 157 -19.89 -20.14 -1.13
N ALA A 158 -20.41 -20.73 -2.20
CA ALA A 158 -20.10 -20.32 -3.57
C ALA A 158 -20.50 -18.87 -3.83
N ARG A 159 -21.69 -18.45 -3.37
CA ARG A 159 -22.18 -17.08 -3.51
C ARG A 159 -21.34 -16.07 -2.71
N ARG A 160 -20.89 -16.42 -1.50
CA ARG A 160 -19.98 -15.57 -0.72
C ARG A 160 -18.63 -15.41 -1.39
N ALA A 161 -18.06 -16.48 -1.94
CA ALA A 161 -16.82 -16.42 -2.71
C ALA A 161 -16.98 -15.52 -3.94
N TYR A 162 -18.06 -15.70 -4.70
CA TYR A 162 -18.37 -14.88 -5.87
C TYR A 162 -18.50 -13.38 -5.52
N ILE A 163 -19.22 -13.04 -4.45
CA ILE A 163 -19.35 -11.64 -4.00
C ILE A 163 -17.99 -11.07 -3.58
N ALA A 164 -17.18 -11.84 -2.85
CA ALA A 164 -15.85 -11.40 -2.45
C ALA A 164 -14.93 -11.15 -3.66
N ASP A 165 -15.02 -11.99 -4.69
CA ASP A 165 -14.26 -11.81 -5.93
C ASP A 165 -14.75 -10.59 -6.73
N LEU A 166 -16.05 -10.34 -6.78
CA LEU A 166 -16.60 -9.10 -7.37
C LEU A 166 -16.13 -7.85 -6.62
N GLN A 167 -16.11 -7.88 -5.29
CA GLN A 167 -15.63 -6.76 -4.47
C GLN A 167 -14.15 -6.47 -4.74
N ARG A 168 -13.32 -7.51 -4.80
CA ARG A 168 -11.89 -7.36 -5.14
C ARG A 168 -11.68 -6.80 -6.54
N ALA A 169 -12.47 -7.27 -7.52
CA ALA A 169 -12.39 -6.78 -8.89
C ALA A 169 -12.77 -5.29 -8.99
N GLU A 170 -13.80 -4.86 -8.25
CA GLU A 170 -14.21 -3.46 -8.21
C GLU A 170 -13.16 -2.58 -7.50
N GLU A 171 -12.58 -3.03 -6.38
CA GLU A 171 -11.48 -2.33 -5.71
C GLU A 171 -10.26 -2.15 -6.64
N GLN A 172 -9.89 -3.20 -7.38
CA GLN A 172 -8.82 -3.14 -8.38
C GLN A 172 -9.16 -2.15 -9.50
N ARG A 173 -10.40 -2.18 -10.01
CA ARG A 173 -10.85 -1.26 -11.06
C ARG A 173 -10.77 0.20 -10.61
N GLN A 174 -11.21 0.50 -9.40
CA GLN A 174 -11.14 1.86 -8.83
C GLN A 174 -9.70 2.34 -8.66
N GLN A 175 -8.78 1.45 -8.23
CA GLN A 175 -7.36 1.77 -8.16
C GLN A 175 -6.77 2.08 -9.54
N HIS A 176 -7.07 1.24 -10.53
CA HIS A 176 -6.62 1.46 -11.91
C HIS A 176 -7.17 2.76 -12.53
N GLU A 177 -8.45 3.06 -12.33
CA GLU A 177 -9.06 4.32 -12.80
C GLU A 177 -8.42 5.54 -12.13
N ALA A 178 -8.17 5.50 -10.81
CA ALA A 178 -7.50 6.57 -10.09
C ALA A 178 -6.06 6.79 -10.56
N GLU A 179 -5.31 5.71 -10.83
CA GLU A 179 -3.98 5.80 -11.40
C GLU A 179 -3.98 6.36 -12.82
N ALA A 180 -4.93 5.94 -13.66
CA ALA A 180 -5.07 6.43 -15.03
C ALA A 180 -5.37 7.94 -15.06
N VAL A 181 -6.30 8.41 -14.22
CA VAL A 181 -6.60 9.85 -14.08
C VAL A 181 -5.37 10.61 -13.59
N ARG A 182 -4.64 10.07 -12.61
CA ARG A 182 -3.42 10.71 -12.11
C ARG A 182 -2.35 10.82 -13.19
N ARG A 183 -2.14 9.78 -14.00
CA ARG A 183 -1.20 9.80 -15.13
C ARG A 183 -1.62 10.81 -16.17
N ALA A 184 -2.89 10.80 -16.59
CA ALA A 184 -3.42 11.77 -17.55
C ALA A 184 -3.24 13.21 -17.08
N VAL A 185 -3.46 13.51 -15.79
CA VAL A 185 -3.23 14.86 -15.24
C VAL A 185 -1.75 15.25 -15.26
N VAL A 186 -0.83 14.31 -15.01
CA VAL A 186 0.62 14.58 -15.08
C VAL A 186 1.05 14.82 -16.52
N GLU A 187 0.63 13.96 -17.45
CA GLU A 187 0.90 14.10 -18.88
C GLU A 187 0.38 15.44 -19.42
N GLU A 188 -0.86 15.80 -19.07
CA GLU A 188 -1.47 17.07 -19.47
C GLU A 188 -0.70 18.28 -18.91
N ARG A 189 -0.28 18.23 -17.64
CA ARG A 189 0.54 19.29 -17.04
C ARG A 189 1.88 19.46 -17.75
N THR A 190 2.52 18.37 -18.14
CA THR A 190 3.77 18.39 -18.90
C THR A 190 3.56 18.97 -20.29
N THR A 191 2.46 18.62 -20.96
CA THR A 191 2.09 19.20 -22.26
C THR A 191 1.82 20.70 -22.16
N ILE A 192 0.99 21.14 -21.20
CA ILE A 192 0.73 22.56 -20.95
C ILE A 192 2.02 23.33 -20.66
N ALA A 193 2.92 22.78 -19.84
CA ALA A 193 4.19 23.43 -19.52
C ALA A 193 5.08 23.61 -20.77
N ARG A 194 5.10 22.63 -21.68
CA ARG A 194 5.83 22.70 -22.94
C ARG A 194 5.23 23.74 -23.89
N ASP A 195 3.92 23.71 -24.10
CA ASP A 195 3.22 24.66 -24.98
C ASP A 195 3.39 26.10 -24.48
N LEU A 196 3.28 26.31 -23.17
CA LEU A 196 3.57 27.59 -22.54
C LEU A 196 5.03 28.01 -22.72
N HIS A 197 5.98 27.08 -22.59
CA HIS A 197 7.39 27.37 -22.82
C HIS A 197 7.66 27.84 -24.25
N ASP A 198 7.12 27.14 -25.24
CA ASP A 198 7.37 27.43 -26.65
C ASP A 198 6.81 28.81 -27.02
N VAL A 199 5.58 29.11 -26.61
CA VAL A 199 4.93 30.40 -26.87
C VAL A 199 5.67 31.54 -26.14
N ILE A 200 5.95 31.39 -24.84
CA ILE A 200 6.60 32.45 -24.06
C ILE A 200 8.04 32.68 -24.56
N SER A 201 8.79 31.61 -24.83
CA SER A 201 10.17 31.71 -25.32
C SER A 201 10.25 32.43 -26.65
N HIS A 202 9.32 32.13 -27.56
CA HIS A 202 9.24 32.79 -28.86
C HIS A 202 8.96 34.30 -28.71
N HIS A 203 7.96 34.68 -27.92
CA HIS A 203 7.61 36.09 -27.74
C HIS A 203 8.69 36.90 -27.01
N VAL A 204 9.27 36.38 -25.92
CA VAL A 204 10.31 37.09 -25.17
C VAL A 204 11.59 37.22 -26.00
N SER A 205 11.95 36.19 -26.77
CA SER A 205 13.09 36.27 -27.70
C SER A 205 12.84 37.29 -28.81
N ALA A 206 11.64 37.32 -29.40
CA ALA A 206 11.27 38.31 -30.40
C ALA A 206 11.34 39.75 -29.86
N ILE A 207 10.85 40.00 -28.64
CA ILE A 207 10.97 41.30 -27.97
C ILE A 207 12.44 41.72 -27.85
N GLY A 208 13.32 40.81 -27.41
CA GLY A 208 14.76 41.07 -27.32
C GLY A 208 15.40 41.38 -28.68
N VAL A 209 15.07 40.62 -29.72
CA VAL A 209 15.56 40.81 -31.09
C VAL A 209 15.07 42.14 -31.68
N HIS A 210 13.78 42.47 -31.54
CA HIS A 210 13.21 43.74 -32.01
C HIS A 210 13.79 44.94 -31.27
N ALA A 211 14.01 44.83 -29.95
CA ALA A 211 14.69 45.87 -29.17
C ALA A 211 16.13 46.09 -29.64
N GLY A 212 16.87 45.02 -29.93
CA GLY A 212 18.22 45.07 -30.49
C GLY A 212 18.24 45.71 -31.89
N ALA A 213 17.32 45.32 -32.77
CA ALA A 213 17.20 45.89 -34.12
C ALA A 213 16.85 47.38 -34.09
N ALA A 214 15.89 47.79 -33.25
CA ALA A 214 15.55 49.19 -33.04
C ALA A 214 16.74 50.00 -32.51
N ARG A 215 17.56 49.41 -31.62
CA ARG A 215 18.75 50.08 -31.07
C ARG A 215 19.82 50.33 -32.14
N LEU A 216 20.01 49.40 -33.07
CA LEU A 216 20.97 49.51 -34.16
C LEU A 216 20.52 50.49 -35.27
N GLY A 217 19.21 50.70 -35.43
CA GLY A 217 18.64 51.63 -36.42
C GLY A 217 18.53 53.09 -35.96
N LEU A 218 18.88 53.41 -34.71
CA LEU A 218 18.80 54.78 -34.18
C LEU A 218 19.97 55.66 -34.65
N PRO A 219 19.73 56.92 -35.06
CA PRO A 219 20.79 57.87 -35.40
C PRO A 219 21.70 58.21 -34.21
N GLU A 220 22.93 58.63 -34.48
CA GLU A 220 23.86 59.13 -33.45
C GLU A 220 23.37 60.47 -32.88
N GLY A 221 22.49 60.41 -31.88
CA GLY A 221 21.93 61.60 -31.22
C GLY A 221 21.04 61.32 -30.02
N GLU A 222 20.54 60.09 -29.84
CA GLU A 222 19.57 59.76 -28.79
C GLU A 222 20.14 58.76 -27.75
N PRO A 223 21.00 59.19 -26.82
CA PRO A 223 21.59 58.30 -25.82
C PRO A 223 20.56 57.75 -24.82
N ALA A 224 19.46 58.47 -24.56
CA ALA A 224 18.41 58.01 -23.64
C ALA A 224 17.62 56.81 -24.21
N VAL A 225 17.20 56.89 -25.48
CA VAL A 225 16.43 55.82 -26.14
C VAL A 225 17.28 54.56 -26.33
N ARG A 226 18.56 54.71 -26.70
CA ARG A 226 19.51 53.57 -26.77
C ARG A 226 19.69 52.86 -25.43
N ARG A 227 19.80 53.60 -24.31
CA ARG A 227 19.88 53.01 -22.97
C ARG A 227 18.60 52.24 -22.62
N SER A 228 17.44 52.77 -22.95
CA SER A 228 16.15 52.10 -22.71
C SER A 228 16.04 50.79 -23.52
N LEU A 229 16.38 50.79 -24.81
CA LEU A 229 16.35 49.57 -25.64
C LEU A 229 17.37 48.52 -25.18
N SER A 230 18.56 48.96 -24.73
CA SER A 230 19.55 48.06 -24.11
C SER A 230 19.02 47.40 -22.83
N ALA A 231 18.25 48.14 -22.01
CA ALA A 231 17.60 47.60 -20.83
C ALA A 231 16.49 46.59 -21.18
N VAL A 232 15.73 46.80 -22.26
CA VAL A 232 14.75 45.82 -22.75
C VAL A 232 15.43 44.54 -23.25
N GLU A 233 16.56 44.67 -23.97
CA GLU A 233 17.36 43.54 -24.45
C GLU A 233 17.90 42.69 -23.28
N SER A 234 18.48 43.35 -22.26
CA SER A 234 19.02 42.66 -21.09
C SER A 234 17.92 42.02 -20.22
N SER A 235 16.80 42.70 -20.02
CA SER A 235 15.64 42.17 -19.29
C SER A 235 15.03 40.96 -20.00
N SER A 236 14.95 40.97 -21.33
CA SER A 236 14.43 39.83 -22.11
C SER A 236 15.37 38.61 -22.00
N ARG A 237 16.69 38.83 -22.04
CA ARG A 237 17.69 37.76 -21.83
C ARG A 237 17.64 37.18 -20.42
N ALA A 238 17.48 38.03 -19.40
CA ALA A 238 17.34 37.60 -18.01
C ALA A 238 16.06 36.76 -17.82
N ALA A 239 14.92 37.21 -18.33
CA ALA A 239 13.66 36.48 -18.28
C ALA A 239 13.75 35.09 -18.97
N MET A 240 14.43 34.99 -20.12
CA MET A 240 14.70 33.71 -20.80
C MET A 240 15.61 32.77 -20.01
N ALA A 241 16.55 33.30 -19.23
CA ALA A 241 17.40 32.49 -18.37
C ALA A 241 16.63 31.96 -17.15
N ASP A 242 15.75 32.77 -16.57
CA ASP A 242 14.92 32.38 -15.44
C ASP A 242 13.84 31.37 -15.83
N LEU A 243 13.20 31.53 -16.99
CA LEU A 243 12.24 30.56 -17.53
C LEU A 243 12.87 29.18 -17.73
N ARG A 244 14.06 29.11 -18.32
CA ARG A 244 14.78 27.83 -18.53
C ARG A 244 15.10 27.14 -17.20
N ARG A 245 15.60 27.88 -16.20
CA ARG A 245 15.86 27.33 -14.86
C ARG A 245 14.59 26.79 -14.19
N LEU A 246 13.46 27.49 -14.30
CA LEU A 246 12.19 27.04 -13.73
C LEU A 246 11.66 25.78 -14.42
N LEU A 247 11.89 25.64 -15.71
CA LEU A 247 11.47 24.47 -16.49
C LEU A 247 12.38 23.27 -16.28
N ASP A 248 13.69 23.47 -16.08
CA ASP A 248 14.60 22.39 -15.69
C ASP A 248 14.20 21.77 -14.34
N LEU A 249 13.66 22.60 -13.42
CA LEU A 249 13.11 22.13 -12.15
C LEU A 249 11.79 21.37 -12.30
N LEU A 250 10.98 21.70 -13.33
CA LEU A 250 9.70 21.05 -13.59
C LEU A 250 9.86 19.75 -14.40
N HIS A 251 10.83 19.69 -15.31
CA HIS A 251 11.14 18.52 -16.17
C HIS A 251 12.08 17.51 -15.52
N GLY A 252 12.52 17.75 -14.29
CA GLY A 252 13.34 16.83 -13.50
C GLY A 252 12.60 15.56 -13.07
N LYS A 253 12.09 14.75 -14.02
CA LYS A 253 11.92 13.30 -13.86
C LYS A 253 11.59 12.45 -15.11
N GLU A 254 11.40 12.98 -16.32
CA GLU A 254 10.79 12.16 -17.39
C GLU A 254 11.42 12.15 -18.79
N ASN A 255 12.59 12.77 -19.00
CA ASN A 255 13.34 12.54 -20.25
C ASN A 255 14.56 11.66 -19.95
N GLY A 256 14.40 10.36 -20.26
CA GLY A 256 15.45 9.35 -20.22
C GLY A 256 16.49 9.57 -21.31
N ASP A 257 17.30 10.61 -21.16
CA ASP A 257 18.65 10.59 -21.70
C ASP A 257 19.65 10.53 -20.55
N VAL A 258 20.52 9.54 -20.61
CA VAL A 258 21.38 9.07 -19.53
C VAL A 258 22.56 10.01 -19.39
N GLN A 259 22.37 11.15 -18.73
CA GLN A 259 23.45 11.77 -17.97
C GLN A 259 23.19 11.46 -16.49
N ARG A 260 23.95 10.49 -15.95
CA ARG A 260 24.04 10.27 -14.50
C ARG A 260 24.24 11.65 -13.88
N GLN A 261 23.36 12.04 -12.96
CA GLN A 261 23.54 13.31 -12.26
C GLN A 261 24.95 13.34 -11.67
N PRO A 262 25.72 14.42 -11.89
CA PRO A 262 27.14 14.44 -11.54
C PRO A 262 27.30 14.24 -10.03
N GLY A 263 28.08 13.22 -9.68
CA GLY A 263 28.55 12.91 -8.34
C GLY A 263 29.89 13.57 -8.03
N LEU A 264 30.49 13.25 -6.88
CA LEU A 264 31.77 13.81 -6.45
C LEU A 264 32.93 13.50 -7.41
N ASP A 265 32.83 12.44 -8.21
CA ASP A 265 33.81 12.13 -9.27
C ASP A 265 33.93 13.24 -10.33
N ASN A 266 32.94 14.13 -10.44
CA ASN A 266 32.94 15.27 -11.39
C ASN A 266 33.41 16.57 -10.73
N LEU A 267 33.91 16.50 -9.49
CA LEU A 267 34.26 17.70 -8.74
C LEU A 267 35.48 18.42 -9.35
N ASP A 268 36.44 17.67 -9.88
CA ASP A 268 37.61 18.25 -10.55
C ASP A 268 37.21 19.09 -11.77
N GLU A 269 36.30 18.58 -12.60
CA GLU A 269 35.77 19.31 -13.77
C GLU A 269 35.01 20.58 -13.35
N LEU A 270 34.21 20.50 -12.26
CA LEU A 270 33.52 21.67 -11.71
C LEU A 270 34.52 22.75 -11.25
N LEU A 271 35.59 22.35 -10.58
CA LEU A 271 36.62 23.27 -10.09
C LEU A 271 37.40 23.91 -11.24
N ASP A 272 37.73 23.14 -12.28
CA ASP A 272 38.42 23.66 -13.46
C ASP A 272 37.58 24.68 -14.22
N ASN A 273 36.28 24.42 -14.41
CA ASN A 273 35.35 25.37 -15.03
C ASN A 273 35.26 26.71 -14.25
N LEU A 274 35.28 26.65 -12.93
CA LEU A 274 35.22 27.85 -12.08
C LEU A 274 36.55 28.60 -12.01
N ARG A 275 37.68 27.90 -12.12
CA ARG A 275 39.00 28.54 -12.28
C ARG A 275 39.04 29.37 -13.55
N THR A 276 38.49 28.88 -14.67
CA THR A 276 38.35 29.66 -15.91
C THR A 276 37.45 30.89 -15.73
N ALA A 277 36.46 30.82 -14.83
CA ALA A 277 35.58 31.93 -14.47
C ALA A 277 36.18 32.91 -13.45
N GLY A 278 37.45 32.72 -13.04
CA GLY A 278 38.16 33.64 -12.15
C GLY A 278 38.04 33.35 -10.65
N LEU A 279 37.53 32.18 -10.25
CA LEU A 279 37.45 31.75 -8.85
C LEU A 279 38.43 30.59 -8.60
N PRO A 280 39.63 30.84 -8.06
CA PRO A 280 40.55 29.77 -7.71
C PRO A 280 39.98 28.95 -6.55
N ALA A 281 39.96 27.62 -6.67
CA ALA A 281 39.47 26.71 -5.64
C ALA A 281 40.45 25.55 -5.39
N ARG A 282 40.57 25.14 -4.13
CA ARG A 282 41.46 24.09 -3.64
C ARG A 282 40.63 23.04 -2.90
N LEU A 283 40.66 21.80 -3.41
CA LEU A 283 40.07 20.64 -2.78
C LEU A 283 41.14 19.86 -2.00
N THR A 284 40.86 19.60 -0.73
CA THR A 284 41.65 18.72 0.14
C THR A 284 40.76 17.59 0.62
N SER A 285 41.18 16.35 0.38
CA SER A 285 40.46 15.16 0.83
C SER A 285 41.19 14.49 1.98
N HIS A 286 40.47 14.12 3.04
CA HIS A 286 41.00 13.47 4.22
C HIS A 286 40.33 12.10 4.43
N GLY A 287 41.15 11.09 4.76
CA GLY A 287 40.70 9.70 4.85
C GLY A 287 40.72 8.99 3.49
N GLY A 288 40.47 7.68 3.50
CA GLY A 288 40.32 6.90 2.27
C GLY A 288 38.96 7.15 1.62
N PRO A 289 38.88 7.34 0.28
CA PRO A 289 37.61 7.40 -0.42
C PRO A 289 36.75 6.17 -0.09
N ARG A 290 35.50 6.40 0.32
CA ARG A 290 34.53 5.34 0.61
C ARG A 290 33.40 5.41 -0.40
N ASP A 291 32.84 4.26 -0.76
CA ASP A 291 31.62 4.20 -1.54
C ASP A 291 30.48 4.85 -0.74
N LEU A 292 30.05 6.02 -1.20
CA LEU A 292 28.90 6.72 -0.66
C LEU A 292 27.62 6.19 -1.31
N PRO A 293 26.48 6.20 -0.61
CA PRO A 293 25.19 6.05 -1.27
C PRO A 293 25.06 7.10 -2.39
N GLY A 294 24.66 6.69 -3.60
CA GLY A 294 24.63 7.59 -4.76
C GLY A 294 23.77 8.86 -4.56
N SER A 295 22.76 8.80 -3.69
CA SER A 295 21.97 9.96 -3.30
C SER A 295 22.73 10.98 -2.43
N VAL A 296 23.64 10.52 -1.55
CA VAL A 296 24.52 11.37 -0.73
C VAL A 296 25.62 11.97 -1.60
N ASP A 297 26.17 11.19 -2.51
CA ASP A 297 27.18 11.61 -3.49
C ASP A 297 26.67 12.79 -4.37
N ILE A 298 25.49 12.64 -4.96
CA ILE A 298 24.84 13.70 -5.73
C ILE A 298 24.52 14.92 -4.84
N ALA A 299 24.06 14.70 -3.60
CA ALA A 299 23.73 15.79 -2.69
C ALA A 299 24.97 16.62 -2.32
N LEU A 300 26.10 15.97 -2.05
CA LEU A 300 27.37 16.64 -1.76
C LEU A 300 27.86 17.44 -2.97
N TYR A 301 27.83 16.87 -4.18
CA TYR A 301 28.18 17.59 -5.40
C TYR A 301 27.35 18.87 -5.57
N ARG A 302 26.03 18.79 -5.38
CA ARG A 302 25.13 19.96 -5.48
C ARG A 302 25.39 21.01 -4.41
N ILE A 303 25.76 20.60 -3.19
CA ILE A 303 26.13 21.53 -2.12
C ILE A 303 27.42 22.27 -2.49
N VAL A 304 28.43 21.57 -3.02
CA VAL A 304 29.67 22.21 -3.49
C VAL A 304 29.38 23.19 -4.64
N GLN A 305 28.57 22.79 -5.61
CA GLN A 305 28.18 23.64 -6.75
C GLN A 305 27.47 24.93 -6.28
N GLU A 306 26.51 24.81 -5.38
CA GLU A 306 25.78 25.96 -4.82
C GLU A 306 26.70 26.86 -4.00
N ALA A 307 27.57 26.28 -3.17
CA ALA A 307 28.52 27.03 -2.36
C ALA A 307 29.53 27.80 -3.21
N LEU A 308 30.08 27.18 -4.26
CA LEU A 308 31.01 27.82 -5.18
C LEU A 308 30.35 28.91 -6.03
N THR A 309 29.11 28.69 -6.46
CA THR A 309 28.32 29.71 -7.16
C THR A 309 28.07 30.92 -6.25
N ASN A 310 27.79 30.68 -4.97
CA ASN A 310 27.62 31.73 -3.98
C ASN A 310 28.94 32.46 -3.71
N ALA A 311 30.07 31.76 -3.60
CA ALA A 311 31.39 32.36 -3.47
C ALA A 311 31.75 33.23 -4.69
N LEU A 312 31.43 32.78 -5.91
CA LEU A 312 31.64 33.56 -7.14
C LEU A 312 30.79 34.84 -7.17
N ARG A 313 29.53 34.77 -6.71
CA ARG A 313 28.59 35.91 -6.75
C ARG A 313 28.77 36.90 -5.60
N HIS A 314 29.16 36.42 -4.43
CA HIS A 314 29.11 37.18 -3.18
C HIS A 314 30.45 37.27 -2.43
N GLY A 315 31.47 36.52 -2.84
CA GLY A 315 32.79 36.55 -2.22
C GLY A 315 33.61 37.79 -2.59
N ALA A 316 34.70 38.03 -1.85
CA ALA A 316 35.62 39.15 -2.10
C ALA A 316 36.57 38.92 -3.29
N GLY A 317 36.51 37.74 -3.91
CA GLY A 317 37.63 37.18 -4.66
C GLY A 317 38.68 36.60 -3.70
N GLY A 318 39.31 35.49 -4.07
CA GLY A 318 40.21 34.74 -3.19
C GLY A 318 40.13 33.24 -3.45
N ILE A 319 41.00 32.46 -2.81
CA ILE A 319 40.97 31.00 -2.94
C ILE A 319 39.82 30.44 -2.11
N VAL A 320 38.94 29.64 -2.73
CA VAL A 320 37.95 28.86 -2.00
C VAL A 320 38.58 27.56 -1.53
N GLU A 321 38.54 27.32 -0.22
CA GLU A 321 39.03 26.08 0.39
C GLU A 321 37.88 25.10 0.57
N ILE A 322 38.05 23.87 0.07
CA ILE A 322 37.07 22.79 0.14
C ILE A 322 37.75 21.60 0.83
N ASP A 323 37.30 21.26 2.02
CA ASP A 323 37.77 20.11 2.78
C ASP A 323 36.70 19.02 2.80
N LEU A 324 37.02 17.85 2.26
CA LEU A 324 36.17 16.67 2.26
C LEU A 324 36.80 15.59 3.14
N ALA A 325 36.19 15.29 4.29
CA ALA A 325 36.70 14.32 5.24
C ALA A 325 35.79 13.10 5.34
N TYR A 326 36.32 11.93 4.98
CA TYR A 326 35.68 10.64 5.16
C TYR A 326 36.00 10.10 6.56
N ARG A 327 35.00 10.02 7.43
CA ARG A 327 35.13 9.45 8.79
C ARG A 327 34.46 8.07 8.85
N GLN A 328 34.57 7.39 10.01
CA GLN A 328 34.01 6.06 10.18
C GLN A 328 32.49 6.02 10.08
N THR A 329 31.81 7.06 10.60
CA THR A 329 30.34 7.12 10.74
C THR A 329 29.72 8.33 10.04
N GLU A 330 30.52 9.15 9.35
CA GLU A 330 30.02 10.33 8.65
C GLU A 330 30.96 10.76 7.52
N VAL A 331 30.43 11.49 6.55
CA VAL A 331 31.22 12.31 5.62
C VAL A 331 30.99 13.78 5.90
N LEU A 332 32.06 14.53 6.03
CA LEU A 332 32.05 15.93 6.42
C LEU A 332 32.63 16.78 5.28
N LEU A 333 31.86 17.75 4.81
CA LEU A 333 32.27 18.72 3.80
C LEU A 333 32.31 20.11 4.43
N THR A 334 33.45 20.78 4.34
CA THR A 334 33.63 22.17 4.78
C THR A 334 34.10 23.01 3.60
N ILE A 335 33.42 24.12 3.34
CA ILE A 335 33.77 25.07 2.28
C ILE A 335 33.94 26.44 2.90
N THR A 336 35.08 27.08 2.66
CA THR A 336 35.43 28.39 3.21
C THR A 336 35.83 29.35 2.10
N ASN A 337 35.28 30.56 2.12
CA ASN A 337 35.65 31.64 1.18
C ASN A 337 35.63 33.01 1.87
N GLU A 338 36.38 33.98 1.35
CA GLU A 338 36.36 35.35 1.85
C GLU A 338 35.02 36.05 1.55
N ILE A 339 34.52 36.81 2.53
CA ILE A 339 33.25 37.56 2.44
C ILE A 339 33.47 38.83 1.61
N GLY A 340 32.71 38.97 0.52
CA GLY A 340 32.73 40.18 -0.30
C GLY A 340 32.03 41.37 0.36
N ARG A 341 32.18 42.56 -0.25
CA ARG A 341 31.47 43.76 0.23
C ARG A 341 29.95 43.51 0.20
N PRO A 342 29.20 43.97 1.23
CA PRO A 342 27.75 43.74 1.27
C PRO A 342 27.09 44.41 0.05
N ASN A 343 26.56 43.58 -0.85
CA ASN A 343 25.80 44.05 -2.00
C ASN A 343 24.33 43.65 -1.86
N ALA A 344 23.42 44.52 -2.32
CA ALA A 344 22.02 44.68 -1.89
C ALA A 344 21.02 43.54 -2.19
N SER A 345 21.46 42.29 -2.39
CA SER A 345 20.59 41.14 -2.72
C SER A 345 20.60 40.07 -1.61
N ALA A 346 20.11 40.42 -0.42
CA ALA A 346 20.05 39.49 0.73
C ALA A 346 19.03 38.34 0.56
N GLU A 347 18.10 38.42 -0.40
CA GLU A 347 17.03 37.42 -0.59
C GLU A 347 17.45 36.18 -1.39
N SER A 348 18.28 36.32 -2.42
CA SER A 348 18.74 35.18 -3.24
C SER A 348 19.70 34.27 -2.46
N THR A 349 20.59 34.85 -1.65
CA THR A 349 21.49 34.14 -0.74
C THR A 349 20.73 33.33 0.31
N LYS A 350 19.59 33.84 0.83
CA LYS A 350 18.74 33.12 1.79
C LYS A 350 18.11 31.86 1.20
N ARG A 351 17.74 31.87 -0.09
CA ARG A 351 17.17 30.69 -0.79
C ARG A 351 18.21 29.60 -1.04
N GLY A 352 19.42 29.95 -1.47
CA GLY A 352 20.51 28.99 -1.65
C GLY A 352 20.89 28.26 -0.36
N LEU A 353 21.03 29.01 0.74
CA LEU A 353 21.33 28.47 2.07
C LEU A 353 20.19 27.62 2.66
N ALA A 354 18.93 27.98 2.39
CA ALA A 354 17.78 27.15 2.76
C ALA A 354 17.79 25.81 2.01
N GLY A 355 18.14 25.82 0.72
CA GLY A 355 18.26 24.62 -0.10
C GLY A 355 19.37 23.68 0.38
N ILE A 356 20.51 24.21 0.84
CA ILE A 356 21.59 23.41 1.46
C ILE A 356 21.08 22.71 2.73
N ARG A 357 20.45 23.46 3.65
CA ARG A 357 19.90 22.90 4.90
C ARG A 357 18.84 21.82 4.64
N GLN A 358 17.92 22.07 3.71
CA GLN A 358 16.86 21.13 3.38
C GLN A 358 17.42 19.83 2.78
N ARG A 359 18.41 19.92 1.87
CA ARG A 359 19.06 18.75 1.28
C ARG A 359 19.79 17.91 2.32
N VAL A 360 20.49 18.53 3.26
CA VAL A 360 21.21 17.82 4.32
C VAL A 360 20.24 17.14 5.30
N ALA A 361 19.13 17.82 5.64
CA ALA A 361 18.12 17.27 6.53
C ALA A 361 17.41 16.01 5.97
N LEU A 362 17.28 15.89 4.64
CA LEU A 362 16.70 14.70 4.00
C LEU A 362 17.47 13.40 4.29
N PHE A 363 18.74 13.51 4.66
CA PHE A 363 19.62 12.38 4.97
C PHE A 363 20.00 12.31 6.46
N GLY A 364 19.24 13.00 7.32
CA GLY A 364 19.53 13.05 8.76
C GLY A 364 20.85 13.75 9.11
N GLY A 365 21.41 14.54 8.18
CA GLY A 365 22.65 15.26 8.37
C GLY A 365 22.50 16.59 9.10
N GLN A 366 23.64 17.25 9.35
CA GLN A 366 23.71 18.55 9.99
C GLN A 366 24.36 19.58 9.06
N ALA A 367 23.83 20.80 9.04
CA ALA A 367 24.32 21.87 8.18
C ALA A 367 24.47 23.18 8.97
N GLU A 368 25.68 23.73 8.95
CA GLU A 368 26.05 25.02 9.51
C GLU A 368 26.49 25.94 8.38
N CYS A 369 25.91 27.14 8.31
CA CYS A 369 26.28 28.14 7.31
C CYS A 369 26.32 29.51 7.98
N GLY A 370 27.47 30.18 7.95
CA GLY A 370 27.63 31.46 8.61
C GLY A 370 29.03 32.06 8.45
N PRO A 371 29.22 33.33 8.86
CA PRO A 371 30.55 33.91 8.97
C PRO A 371 31.35 33.19 10.06
N LEU A 372 32.65 33.07 9.86
CA LEU A 372 33.62 32.67 10.88
C LEU A 372 33.79 33.78 11.93
N ASP A 373 34.32 33.43 13.09
CA ASP A 373 34.58 34.36 14.21
C ASP A 373 35.55 35.50 13.84
N ASP A 374 36.33 35.31 12.76
CA ASP A 374 37.21 36.35 12.20
C ASP A 374 36.46 37.47 11.45
N GLY A 375 35.17 37.26 11.16
CA GLY A 375 34.31 38.19 10.42
C GLY A 375 34.72 38.40 8.95
N ARG A 376 35.71 37.67 8.44
CA ARG A 376 36.28 37.82 7.09
C ARG A 376 35.96 36.66 6.19
N HIS A 377 35.70 35.48 6.74
CA HIS A 377 35.42 34.28 5.98
C HIS A 377 34.01 33.79 6.22
N TRP A 378 33.39 33.23 5.20
CA TRP A 378 32.13 32.51 5.27
C TRP A 378 32.41 31.02 5.22
N ARG A 379 31.73 30.25 6.09
CA ARG A 379 31.85 28.79 6.15
C ARG A 379 30.50 28.14 5.83
N VAL A 380 30.52 27.14 4.97
CA VAL A 380 29.47 26.14 4.83
C VAL A 380 30.04 24.80 5.28
N ARG A 381 29.49 24.25 6.37
CA ARG A 381 29.90 22.95 6.93
C ARG A 381 28.69 22.03 6.94
N VAL A 382 28.80 20.88 6.30
CA VAL A 382 27.74 19.87 6.24
C VAL A 382 28.28 18.50 6.60
N GLY A 383 27.53 17.75 7.41
CA GLY A 383 27.86 16.38 7.81
C GLY A 383 26.71 15.44 7.44
N PHE A 384 27.04 14.33 6.79
CA PHE A 384 26.08 13.27 6.47
C PHE A 384 26.45 12.02 7.26
N PRO A 385 25.54 11.47 8.08
CA PRO A 385 25.79 10.21 8.76
C PRO A 385 25.88 9.08 7.73
N LEU A 386 26.84 8.19 7.93
CA LEU A 386 26.98 6.95 7.18
C LEU A 386 26.56 5.82 8.11
N GLU A 387 25.72 4.90 7.62
CA GLU A 387 25.44 3.66 8.35
C GLU A 387 26.76 2.91 8.54
N ALA A 388 27.01 2.45 9.77
CA ALA A 388 28.16 1.60 10.04
C ALA A 388 27.99 0.30 9.24
N GLN A 389 28.84 0.10 8.23
CA GLN A 389 28.93 -1.18 7.51
C GLN A 389 29.41 -2.30 8.43
#